data_AF-A0A7S9CSD1-F1
#
_entry.id   AF-A0A7S9CSD1-F1
#
_cell.length_a   1.000
_cell.length_b   1.000
_cell.length_c   1.000
_cell.angle_alpha   90.00
_cell.angle_beta   90.00
_cell.angle_gamma   90.00
#
_symmetry.space_group_name_H-M   'P 1'
#
loop_
_entity.id
_entity.type
_entity.pdbx_description
1 polymer ?
#
loop_
_entity_poly.entity_id
_entity_poly.type
_entity_poly.pdbx_seq_one_letter_code
_entity_poly.pdbx_strand_id
1 'polypeptide(L)'
;MFGRGVIVCSAMILAVLGASVQAQTPASCKEPKEGTSRVPIFSPPLANVVTGTGRLQFYSAPNLHCPINGVFVIPNDQLVAYAQTDDGWSSVMYVNPKTGDDVQGWVRSARLKITGTMGPKQ
;
A
#
# COMPACT_ATOMS: atom_id res chain seq x y z
N MET A 1 -39.62 11.70 64.68
CA MET A 1 -39.33 13.02 64.09
C MET A 1 -38.13 12.86 63.17
N PHE A 2 -38.33 13.23 61.90
CA PHE A 2 -37.44 13.51 60.76
C PHE A 2 -35.94 13.16 60.76
N GLY A 3 -35.49 12.64 59.61
CA GLY A 3 -34.11 12.74 59.14
C GLY A 3 -33.78 11.92 57.89
N ARG A 4 -34.31 12.30 56.71
CA ARG A 4 -33.87 11.76 55.40
C ARG A 4 -32.49 12.34 55.08
N GLY A 5 -31.45 11.50 55.03
CA GLY A 5 -30.11 11.85 54.54
C GLY A 5 -29.87 11.23 53.17
N VAL A 6 -29.71 12.07 52.15
CA VAL A 6 -29.49 11.70 50.75
C VAL A 6 -28.05 11.16 50.57
N ILE A 7 -27.93 9.98 49.97
CA ILE A 7 -26.67 9.38 49.55
C ILE A 7 -26.17 10.15 48.31
N VAL A 8 -25.10 10.93 48.47
CA VAL A 8 -24.35 11.47 47.34
C VAL A 8 -23.16 10.54 47.09
N CYS A 9 -23.37 9.52 46.25
CA CYS A 9 -22.28 8.73 45.70
C CYS A 9 -21.61 9.55 44.59
N SER A 10 -20.63 10.36 44.95
CA SER A 10 -19.72 11.01 44.00
C SER A 10 -18.81 9.95 43.37
N ALA A 11 -19.28 9.32 42.30
CA ALA A 11 -18.45 8.47 41.45
C ALA A 11 -17.50 9.39 40.63
N MET A 12 -16.25 9.50 41.08
CA MET A 12 -15.19 10.07 40.24
C MET A 12 -14.90 9.09 39.10
N ILE A 13 -15.42 9.42 37.91
CA ILE A 13 -15.10 8.71 36.66
C ILE A 13 -13.70 9.15 36.24
N LEU A 14 -12.71 8.26 36.42
CA LEU A 14 -11.40 8.38 35.79
C LEU A 14 -11.59 8.12 34.28
N ALA A 15 -11.71 9.20 33.50
CA ALA A 15 -11.73 9.15 32.06
C ALA A 15 -10.34 8.75 31.53
N VAL A 16 -10.18 7.47 31.17
CA VAL A 16 -9.00 7.01 30.42
C VAL A 16 -9.14 7.54 28.99
N LEU A 17 -8.40 8.58 28.64
CA LEU A 17 -8.21 9.06 27.26
C LEU A 17 -7.36 8.05 26.50
N GLY A 18 -7.96 6.92 26.13
CA GLY A 18 -7.40 6.01 25.14
C GLY A 18 -7.60 6.60 23.75
N ALA A 19 -6.56 7.16 23.15
CA ALA A 19 -6.58 7.46 21.72
C ALA A 19 -6.69 6.12 20.97
N SER A 20 -7.86 5.83 20.41
CA SER A 20 -8.09 4.69 19.55
C SER A 20 -7.26 4.86 18.28
N VAL A 21 -6.13 4.15 18.20
CA VAL A 21 -5.42 3.93 16.94
C VAL A 21 -6.33 3.04 16.09
N GLN A 22 -7.09 3.65 15.17
CA GLN A 22 -7.84 2.90 14.17
C GLN A 22 -6.84 2.17 13.26
N ALA A 23 -6.58 0.91 13.57
CA ALA A 23 -6.02 -0.03 12.62
C ALA A 23 -7.00 -0.12 11.44
N GLN A 24 -6.64 0.44 10.29
CA GLN A 24 -7.42 0.30 9.07
C GLN A 24 -7.46 -1.20 8.72
N THR A 25 -8.66 -1.78 8.70
CA THR A 25 -8.83 -3.21 8.42
C THR A 25 -8.57 -3.51 6.94
N PRO A 26 -8.09 -4.72 6.59
CA PRO A 26 -7.82 -5.13 5.20
C PRO A 26 -9.03 -5.00 4.27
N ALA A 27 -10.26 -5.00 4.81
CA ALA A 27 -11.50 -4.77 4.05
C ALA A 27 -11.56 -3.38 3.38
N SER A 28 -10.74 -2.42 3.80
CA SER A 28 -10.63 -1.11 3.18
C SER A 28 -9.64 -1.05 2.00
N CYS A 29 -8.94 -2.15 1.70
CA CYS A 29 -7.97 -2.22 0.61
C CYS A 29 -8.67 -2.35 -0.73
N LYS A 30 -9.08 -1.21 -1.28
CA LYS A 30 -9.70 -1.13 -2.60
C LYS A 30 -8.71 -0.61 -3.63
N GLU A 31 -8.46 -1.42 -4.65
CA GLU A 31 -7.67 -0.99 -5.80
C GLU A 31 -8.37 0.16 -6.54
N PRO A 32 -7.65 1.26 -6.87
CA PRO A 32 -8.19 2.33 -7.66
C PRO A 32 -8.30 1.92 -9.13
N LYS A 33 -9.20 2.57 -9.87
CA LYS A 33 -9.29 2.37 -11.32
C LYS A 33 -8.12 3.08 -12.00
N GLU A 34 -7.26 2.31 -12.67
CA GLU A 34 -6.22 2.84 -13.55
C GLU A 34 -6.80 3.53 -14.80
N GLY A 35 -6.01 4.42 -15.41
CA GLY A 35 -6.40 5.17 -16.61
C GLY A 35 -7.32 6.36 -16.29
N THR A 36 -7.35 6.77 -15.03
CA THR A 36 -8.05 7.98 -14.58
C THR A 36 -7.05 9.12 -14.39
N SER A 37 -7.53 10.35 -14.24
CA SER A 37 -6.65 11.50 -13.98
C SER A 37 -5.81 11.37 -12.71
N ARG A 38 -6.26 10.57 -11.73
CA ARG A 38 -5.54 10.32 -10.46
C ARG A 38 -4.56 9.15 -10.54
N VAL A 39 -4.76 8.28 -11.52
CA VAL A 39 -3.98 7.06 -11.73
C VAL A 39 -3.70 6.91 -13.22
N PRO A 40 -2.92 7.83 -13.81
CA PRO A 40 -2.56 7.77 -15.22
C PRO A 40 -1.83 6.46 -15.55
N ILE A 41 -2.19 5.89 -16.70
CA ILE A 41 -1.50 4.71 -17.25
C ILE A 41 -0.27 5.11 -18.05
N PHE A 42 0.73 4.25 -18.05
CA PHE A 42 1.87 4.29 -18.95
C PHE A 42 1.55 3.49 -20.21
N SER A 43 1.65 4.15 -21.37
CA SER A 43 1.50 3.50 -22.66
C SER A 43 2.64 3.97 -23.59
N PRO A 44 3.59 3.08 -23.94
CA PRO A 44 3.72 1.69 -23.48
C PRO A 44 4.04 1.58 -21.97
N PRO A 45 3.82 0.40 -21.33
CA PRO A 45 4.24 0.16 -19.96
C PRO A 45 5.75 0.35 -19.78
N LEU A 46 6.18 0.74 -18.58
CA LEU A 46 7.57 1.06 -18.30
C LEU A 46 8.33 -0.16 -17.77
N ALA A 47 9.50 -0.42 -18.35
CA ALA A 47 10.47 -1.35 -17.77
C ALA A 47 11.20 -0.64 -16.61
N ASN A 48 11.27 -1.30 -15.46
CA ASN A 48 11.88 -0.77 -14.25
C ASN A 48 12.80 -1.80 -13.60
N VAL A 49 13.77 -1.30 -12.85
CA VAL A 49 14.58 -2.09 -11.93
C VAL A 49 14.37 -1.61 -10.49
N VAL A 50 14.28 -2.56 -9.55
CA VAL A 50 14.17 -2.26 -8.12
C VAL A 50 15.51 -1.74 -7.60
N THR A 51 15.47 -0.62 -6.87
CA THR A 51 16.65 0.04 -6.30
C THR A 51 16.57 0.16 -4.78
N GLY A 52 17.60 0.72 -4.16
CA GLY A 52 17.73 0.85 -2.70
C GLY A 52 18.17 -0.45 -2.03
N THR A 53 17.84 -0.60 -0.74
CA THR A 53 18.23 -1.75 0.07
C THR A 53 17.03 -2.51 0.61
N GLY A 54 17.22 -3.79 0.93
CA GLY A 54 16.19 -4.64 1.52
C GLY A 54 14.98 -4.89 0.60
N ARG A 55 13.99 -5.59 1.15
CA ARG A 55 12.79 -6.04 0.44
C ARG A 55 11.89 -4.86 0.08
N LEU A 56 11.38 -4.85 -1.15
CA LEU A 56 10.30 -3.98 -1.60
C LEU A 56 8.98 -4.74 -1.50
N GLN A 57 8.16 -4.35 -0.52
CA GLN A 57 6.86 -4.94 -0.24
C GLN A 57 5.84 -4.62 -1.34
N PHE A 58 5.06 -5.63 -1.74
CA PHE A 58 3.89 -5.44 -2.60
C PHE A 58 2.63 -5.18 -1.76
N TYR A 59 1.75 -4.34 -2.28
CA TYR A 59 0.50 -3.97 -1.65
C TYR A 59 -0.68 -4.26 -2.60
N SER A 60 -1.83 -4.67 -2.06
CA SER A 60 -3.04 -4.91 -2.86
C SER A 60 -3.75 -3.62 -3.28
N ALA A 61 -3.35 -2.49 -2.70
CA ALA A 61 -3.84 -1.16 -3.03
C ALA A 61 -2.78 -0.09 -2.66
N PRO A 62 -3.01 1.17 -3.09
CA PRO A 62 -2.47 2.46 -2.69
C PRO A 62 -1.88 2.79 -1.31
N ASN A 63 -1.75 1.83 -0.40
CA ASN A 63 -1.86 2.10 1.03
C ASN A 63 -0.94 1.17 1.82
N LEU A 64 -0.18 1.76 2.75
CA LEU A 64 0.75 1.05 3.62
C LEU A 64 0.06 0.02 4.56
N HIS A 65 -1.26 0.11 4.74
CA HIS A 65 -2.06 -0.85 5.52
C HIS A 65 -2.56 -2.04 4.68
N CYS A 66 -2.21 -2.11 3.39
CA CYS A 66 -2.64 -3.14 2.47
C CYS A 66 -1.50 -4.07 1.99
N PRO A 67 -0.57 -4.53 2.86
CA PRO A 67 0.51 -5.39 2.41
C PRO A 67 -0.02 -6.75 1.97
N ILE A 68 0.51 -7.27 0.87
CA ILE A 68 0.30 -8.67 0.47
C ILE A 68 1.33 -9.52 1.23
N ASN A 69 0.87 -10.27 2.23
CA ASN A 69 1.74 -11.04 3.11
C ASN A 69 2.66 -11.97 2.32
N GLY A 70 3.96 -11.89 2.58
CA GLY A 70 4.98 -12.74 1.95
C GLY A 70 5.35 -12.38 0.52
N VAL A 71 4.71 -11.37 -0.09
CA VAL A 71 5.01 -10.94 -1.46
C VAL A 71 5.90 -9.71 -1.45
N PHE A 72 7.13 -9.89 -1.91
CA PHE A 72 8.11 -8.82 -2.05
C PHE A 72 9.10 -9.16 -3.16
N VAL A 73 9.78 -8.12 -3.64
CA VAL A 73 10.93 -8.22 -4.54
C VAL A 73 12.16 -7.62 -3.88
N ILE A 74 13.33 -7.84 -4.45
CA ILE A 74 14.62 -7.37 -3.92
C ILE A 74 15.32 -6.45 -4.93
N PRO A 75 16.35 -5.69 -4.52
CA PRO A 75 17.10 -4.85 -5.44
C PRO A 75 17.64 -5.65 -6.63
N ASN A 76 17.59 -5.03 -7.81
CA ASN A 76 17.89 -5.58 -9.13
C ASN A 76 16.82 -6.48 -9.77
N ASP A 77 15.71 -6.77 -9.07
CA ASP A 77 14.56 -7.41 -9.73
C ASP A 77 13.96 -6.46 -10.78
N GLN A 78 13.50 -7.02 -11.88
CA GLN A 78 12.88 -6.28 -12.98
C GLN A 78 11.36 -6.28 -12.83
N LEU A 79 10.76 -5.11 -13.00
CA LEU A 79 9.33 -4.90 -12.90
C LEU A 79 8.80 -4.19 -14.14
N VAL A 80 7.57 -4.51 -14.52
CA VAL A 80 6.81 -3.74 -15.50
C VAL A 80 5.84 -2.84 -14.74
N ALA A 81 5.89 -1.53 -14.96
CA ALA A 81 4.95 -0.59 -14.37
C ALA A 81 3.88 -0.16 -15.38
N TYR A 82 2.61 -0.20 -14.95
CA TYR A 82 1.45 0.07 -15.80
C TYR A 82 0.79 1.41 -15.50
N ALA A 83 0.82 1.84 -14.25
CA ALA A 83 0.25 3.11 -13.84
C ALA A 83 0.98 3.66 -12.61
N GLN A 84 0.77 4.94 -12.35
CA GLN A 84 1.28 5.61 -11.16
C GLN A 84 0.22 6.52 -10.56
N THR A 85 0.17 6.59 -9.24
CA THR A 85 -0.61 7.59 -8.51
C THR A 85 0.23 8.83 -8.25
N ASP A 86 -0.42 9.99 -8.10
CA ASP A 86 0.27 11.26 -7.79
C ASP A 86 1.00 11.22 -6.43
N ASP A 87 0.58 10.36 -5.50
CA ASP A 87 1.19 10.17 -4.18
C ASP A 87 2.29 9.10 -4.14
N GLY A 88 2.82 8.71 -5.31
CA GLY A 88 4.07 7.97 -5.43
C GLY A 88 3.94 6.46 -5.26
N TRP A 89 2.82 5.89 -5.74
CA TRP A 89 2.66 4.45 -5.91
C TRP A 89 2.68 4.06 -7.37
N SER A 90 3.26 2.90 -7.67
CA SER A 90 3.24 2.32 -9.01
C SER A 90 2.51 0.99 -8.97
N SER A 91 1.57 0.82 -9.90
CA SER A 91 1.01 -0.49 -10.23
C SER A 91 2.02 -1.23 -11.10
N VAL A 92 2.43 -2.41 -10.64
CA VAL A 92 3.51 -3.18 -11.24
C VAL A 92 3.16 -4.66 -11.37
N MET A 93 3.79 -5.31 -12.33
CA MET A 93 3.89 -6.77 -12.43
C MET A 93 5.35 -7.19 -12.27
N TYR A 94 5.55 -8.23 -11.49
CA TYR A 94 6.78 -9.01 -11.43
C TYR A 94 6.54 -10.37 -12.07
N VAL A 95 7.49 -10.86 -12.86
CA VAL A 95 7.50 -12.23 -13.35
C VAL A 95 8.75 -12.90 -12.78
N ASN A 96 8.58 -13.99 -12.06
CA ASN A 96 9.69 -14.74 -11.50
C ASN A 96 10.48 -15.38 -12.66
N PRO A 97 11.76 -15.03 -12.88
CA PRO A 97 12.51 -15.52 -14.02
C PRO A 97 12.84 -17.03 -13.93
N LYS A 98 12.68 -17.65 -12.75
CA LYS A 98 12.94 -19.08 -12.54
C LYS A 98 11.71 -19.94 -12.75
N THR A 99 10.55 -19.48 -12.31
CA THR A 99 9.30 -20.26 -12.35
C THR A 99 8.35 -19.83 -13.45
N GLY A 100 8.44 -18.57 -13.91
CA GLY A 100 7.51 -17.96 -14.85
C GLY A 100 6.23 -17.43 -14.19
N ASP A 101 6.04 -17.64 -12.89
CA ASP A 101 4.87 -17.14 -12.17
C ASP A 101 4.91 -15.61 -12.08
N ASP A 102 3.76 -14.97 -12.25
CA ASP A 102 3.61 -13.53 -12.11
C ASP A 102 2.87 -13.13 -10.82
N VAL A 103 3.15 -11.91 -10.37
CA VAL A 103 2.38 -11.24 -9.34
C VAL A 103 2.23 -9.77 -9.68
N GLN A 104 1.02 -9.26 -9.45
CA GLN A 104 0.66 -7.87 -9.65
C GLN A 104 0.37 -7.19 -8.31
N GLY A 105 0.60 -5.88 -8.25
CA GLY A 105 0.26 -5.07 -7.10
C GLY A 105 0.91 -3.70 -7.11
N TRP A 106 0.84 -3.02 -5.98
CA TRP A 106 1.32 -1.67 -5.79
C TRP A 106 2.63 -1.66 -5.01
N VAL A 107 3.58 -0.82 -5.44
CA VAL A 107 4.85 -0.59 -4.75
C VAL A 107 5.13 0.90 -4.66
N ARG A 108 6.02 1.30 -3.75
CA ARG A 108 6.49 2.69 -3.67
C ARG A 108 7.34 3.02 -4.90
N SER A 109 6.91 3.98 -5.70
CA SER A 109 7.57 4.37 -6.96
C SER A 109 9.01 4.84 -6.75
N ALA A 110 9.32 5.45 -5.60
CA ALA A 110 10.68 5.89 -5.25
C ALA A 110 11.70 4.75 -5.19
N ARG A 111 11.25 3.48 -5.16
CA ARG A 111 12.10 2.29 -5.19
C ARG A 111 12.31 1.74 -6.60
N LEU A 112 11.76 2.40 -7.62
CA LEU A 112 11.86 1.99 -9.02
C LEU A 112 12.75 2.97 -9.79
N LYS A 113 13.62 2.42 -10.65
CA LYS A 113 14.33 3.18 -11.66
C LYS A 113 13.88 2.71 -13.04
N ILE A 114 13.39 3.63 -13.86
CA ILE A 114 12.99 3.35 -15.24
C ILE A 114 14.23 2.96 -16.05
N THR A 115 14.14 1.85 -16.77
CA THR A 115 15.18 1.32 -17.66
C THR A 115 14.76 1.31 -19.13
N GLY A 116 13.48 1.60 -19.42
CA GLY A 116 12.96 1.71 -20.78
C GLY A 116 11.45 1.50 -20.82
N THR A 117 10.96 1.05 -21.97
CA THR A 117 9.55 0.74 -22.21
C THR A 117 9.37 -0.68 -22.72
N MET A 118 8.26 -1.32 -22.37
CA MET A 118 7.83 -2.63 -22.89
C MET A 118 7.17 -2.49 -24.28
N GLY A 119 7.84 -1.79 -25.19
CA GLY A 119 7.45 -1.63 -26.60
C GLY A 119 8.34 -2.45 -27.52
N PRO A 120 7.97 -2.62 -28.80
CA PRO A 120 8.83 -3.30 -29.76
C PRO A 120 10.20 -2.63 -29.81
N LYS A 121 11.26 -3.43 -29.62
CA LYS A 121 12.63 -3.00 -29.93
C LYS A 121 12.69 -2.84 -31.44
N GLN A 122 12.89 -1.61 -31.92
CA GLN A 122 13.17 -1.34 -33.32
C GLN A 122 14.54 -1.91 -33.71
#